data_AF-A0A9N8Z9A2-F1
#
_entry.id   AF-A0A9N8Z9A2-F1
#
_cell.length_a   1.000
_cell.length_b   1.000
_cell.length_c   1.000
_cell.angle_alpha   90.00
_cell.angle_beta   90.00
_cell.angle_gamma   90.00
#
_symmetry.space_group_name_H-M   'P 1'
#
loop_
_entity.id
_entity.type
_entity.pdbx_description
1 polymer ?
#
loop_
_entity_poly.entity_id
_entity_poly.type
_entity_poly.pdbx_seq_one_letter_code
_entity_poly.pdbx_strand_id
1 'polypeptide(L)'
;MSPGKLHVIAVEGRDLADKDLIGKSDPYVELWLDKNYKQKTGVIKNNLSPVWNEDFQFNVDKDKEHTLYIRVKDDGILLDKEIGEGKVDLKEVYSHGYLDTWVKLPKLLGLRSNGEIHLIIEYARA
;
A
#
# COMPACT_ATOMS: atom_id res chain seq x y z
N MET A 1 23.67 7.99 -10.85
CA MET A 1 23.25 7.09 -9.77
C MET A 1 23.26 7.89 -8.50
N SER A 2 22.08 8.04 -7.91
CA SER A 2 21.84 8.76 -6.67
C SER A 2 21.11 7.81 -5.71
N PRO A 3 21.84 6.88 -5.06
CA PRO A 3 21.24 5.90 -4.15
C PRO A 3 20.56 6.59 -2.96
N GLY A 4 19.50 5.98 -2.48
CA GLY A 4 18.81 6.38 -1.27
C GLY A 4 17.90 5.30 -0.74
N LYS A 5 17.20 5.64 0.34
CA LYS A 5 16.20 4.79 0.98
C LYS A 5 14.85 5.46 0.93
N LEU A 6 13.84 4.66 0.60
CA LEU A 6 12.43 5.01 0.77
C LEU A 6 11.96 4.39 2.08
N HIS A 7 11.47 5.19 3.00
CA HIS A 7 10.77 4.76 4.20
C HIS A 7 9.27 4.88 3.93
N VAL A 8 8.52 3.79 4.08
CA VAL A 8 7.08 3.74 3.80
C VAL A 8 6.39 3.26 5.07
N ILE A 9 5.42 4.02 5.55
CA ILE A 9 4.55 3.64 6.66
C ILE A 9 3.17 3.33 6.08
N ALA A 10 2.72 2.09 6.23
CA ALA A 10 1.33 1.72 5.99
C ALA A 10 0.52 2.07 7.25
N VAL A 11 -0.15 3.22 7.24
CA VAL A 11 -0.80 3.79 8.42
C VAL A 11 -2.13 3.07 8.67
N GLU A 12 -3.11 3.29 7.80
CA GLU A 12 -4.47 2.78 7.95
C GLU A 12 -5.17 2.61 6.61
N GLY A 13 -6.24 1.82 6.61
CA GLY A 13 -7.17 1.68 5.49
C GLY A 13 -8.54 2.25 5.88
N ARG A 14 -9.33 2.66 4.89
CA ARG A 14 -10.73 3.04 5.11
C ARG A 14 -11.62 2.61 3.96
N ASP A 15 -12.89 2.40 4.29
CA ASP A 15 -13.94 2.01 3.35
C ASP A 15 -13.54 0.82 2.45
N LEU A 16 -12.78 -0.12 3.02
CA LEU A 16 -12.31 -1.30 2.30
C LEU A 16 -13.50 -2.16 1.87
N ALA A 17 -13.45 -2.66 0.63
CA ALA A 17 -14.50 -3.55 0.14
C ALA A 17 -14.44 -4.89 0.87
N ASP A 18 -15.57 -5.27 1.47
CA ASP A 18 -15.74 -6.57 2.11
C ASP A 18 -15.72 -7.70 1.07
N LYS A 19 -15.00 -8.77 1.39
CA LYS A 19 -14.88 -9.97 0.56
C LYS A 19 -15.39 -11.22 1.26
N ASP A 20 -15.81 -11.14 2.52
CA ASP A 20 -16.34 -12.27 3.25
C ASP A 20 -17.86 -12.40 3.13
N LEU A 21 -18.34 -13.64 3.21
CA LEU A 21 -19.78 -13.95 3.23
C LEU A 21 -20.35 -13.87 4.66
N ILE A 22 -19.52 -14.13 5.66
CA ILE A 22 -19.86 -14.10 7.08
C ILE A 22 -18.74 -13.35 7.80
N GLY A 23 -19.10 -12.30 8.55
CA GLY A 23 -18.12 -11.38 9.12
C GLY A 23 -17.72 -10.28 8.13
N LYS A 24 -16.63 -9.59 8.43
CA LYS A 24 -15.94 -8.66 7.53
C LYS A 24 -14.58 -9.22 7.21
N SER A 25 -14.01 -8.77 6.09
CA SER A 25 -12.62 -9.04 5.73
C SER A 25 -11.61 -8.80 6.86
N ASP A 26 -10.54 -9.59 6.78
CA ASP A 26 -9.31 -9.59 7.58
C ASP A 26 -8.15 -8.98 6.76
N PRO A 27 -8.10 -7.65 6.56
CA PRO A 27 -7.19 -7.06 5.58
C PRO A 27 -5.72 -6.99 6.03
N TYR A 28 -4.82 -7.10 5.05
CA TYR A 28 -3.40 -6.73 5.13
C TYR A 28 -2.95 -6.06 3.82
N VAL A 29 -1.81 -5.36 3.88
CA VAL A 29 -1.23 -4.65 2.74
C VAL A 29 0.04 -5.34 2.26
N GLU A 30 0.15 -5.60 0.95
CA GLU A 30 1.39 -5.93 0.26
C GLU A 30 1.96 -4.67 -0.41
N LEU A 31 3.26 -4.43 -0.22
CA LEU A 31 4.01 -3.32 -0.82
C LEU A 31 5.20 -3.86 -1.60
N TRP A 32 5.42 -3.36 -2.81
CA TRP A 32 6.63 -3.64 -3.57
C TRP A 32 7.04 -2.48 -4.46
N LEU A 33 8.35 -2.35 -4.64
CA LEU A 33 8.94 -1.38 -5.55
C LEU A 33 9.20 -2.06 -6.90
N ASP A 34 8.68 -1.50 -7.99
CA ASP A 34 8.83 -2.00 -9.36
C ASP A 34 8.49 -3.49 -9.52
N LYS A 35 9.51 -4.35 -9.59
CA LYS A 35 9.39 -5.82 -9.70
C LYS A 35 10.13 -6.57 -8.59
N ASN A 36 10.42 -5.89 -7.48
CA ASN A 36 11.16 -6.45 -6.35
C ASN A 36 10.29 -7.31 -5.41
N TYR A 37 10.94 -7.88 -4.40
CA TYR A 37 10.30 -8.67 -3.35
C TYR A 37 9.21 -7.86 -2.62
N LYS A 38 8.08 -8.52 -2.34
CA LYS A 38 6.94 -7.95 -1.62
C LYS A 38 7.18 -7.98 -0.12
N GLN A 39 6.99 -6.84 0.54
CA GLN A 39 6.86 -6.74 1.99
C GLN A 39 5.38 -6.66 2.33
N LYS A 40 4.96 -7.12 3.51
CA LYS A 40 3.56 -7.08 3.92
C LYS A 40 3.37 -6.73 5.39
N THR A 41 2.24 -6.10 5.69
CA THR A 41 1.80 -5.87 7.07
C THR A 41 1.32 -7.16 7.72
N GLY A 42 1.06 -7.10 9.03
CA GLY A 42 0.16 -8.02 9.72
C GLY A 42 -1.28 -7.93 9.22
N VAL A 43 -2.05 -8.96 9.58
CA VAL A 43 -3.49 -9.08 9.31
C VAL A 43 -4.27 -8.46 10.47
N ILE A 44 -5.22 -7.59 10.17
CA ILE A 44 -6.19 -7.08 11.16
C ILE A 44 -7.53 -7.73 10.91
N LYS A 45 -8.07 -8.42 11.92
CA LYS A 45 -9.28 -9.22 11.74
C LYS A 45 -10.57 -8.39 11.77
N ASN A 46 -11.52 -8.76 10.91
CA ASN A 46 -12.91 -8.33 10.89
C ASN A 46 -13.06 -6.80 10.90
N ASN A 47 -12.28 -6.12 10.06
CA ASN A 47 -12.20 -4.66 10.08
C ASN A 47 -11.99 -4.05 8.67
N LEU A 48 -12.94 -3.26 8.20
CA LEU A 48 -12.87 -2.53 6.92
C LEU A 48 -12.22 -1.13 7.05
N SER A 49 -11.77 -0.77 8.25
CA SER A 49 -10.97 0.42 8.53
C SER A 49 -9.81 0.07 9.48
N PRO A 50 -8.87 -0.79 9.03
CA PRO A 50 -7.74 -1.26 9.82
C PRO A 50 -6.70 -0.15 10.05
N VAL A 51 -6.02 -0.17 11.19
CA VAL A 51 -4.86 0.67 11.50
C VAL A 51 -3.66 -0.23 11.72
N TRP A 52 -2.76 -0.31 10.73
CA TRP A 52 -1.56 -1.17 10.78
C TRP A 52 -0.40 -0.46 11.47
N ASN A 53 -0.10 0.79 11.07
CA ASN A 53 1.06 1.56 11.53
C ASN A 53 2.39 0.77 11.45
N GLU A 54 2.65 0.14 10.31
CA GLU A 54 3.86 -0.66 10.09
C GLU A 54 4.81 0.02 9.09
N ASP A 55 6.10 -0.02 9.38
CA ASP A 55 7.16 0.58 8.58
C ASP A 55 7.88 -0.41 7.66
N PHE A 56 8.28 0.10 6.49
CA PHE A 56 8.98 -0.65 5.46
C PHE A 56 10.10 0.20 4.86
N GLN A 57 11.18 -0.46 4.43
CA GLN A 57 12.29 0.20 3.76
C GLN A 57 12.57 -0.41 2.38
N PHE A 58 12.81 0.45 1.39
CA PHE A 58 13.20 0.06 0.04
C PHE A 58 14.44 0.84 -0.41
N ASN A 59 15.35 0.19 -1.11
CA ASN A 59 16.48 0.85 -1.75
C ASN A 59 16.04 1.43 -3.10
N VAL A 60 16.39 2.68 -3.37
CA VAL A 60 16.02 3.40 -4.59
C VAL A 60 17.23 4.11 -5.21
N ASP A 61 17.16 4.44 -6.49
CA ASP A 61 18.05 5.38 -7.17
C ASP A 61 17.19 6.50 -7.74
N LYS A 62 17.26 7.71 -7.17
CA LYS A 62 16.36 8.81 -7.58
C LYS A 62 16.59 9.31 -9.02
N ASP A 63 17.68 8.89 -9.67
CA ASP A 63 17.92 9.18 -11.08
C ASP A 63 17.12 8.22 -12.00
N LYS A 64 16.39 7.25 -11.44
CA LYS A 64 15.53 6.30 -12.16
C LYS A 64 14.06 6.53 -11.80
N GLU A 65 13.18 6.18 -12.74
CA GLU A 65 11.75 6.12 -12.45
C GLU A 65 11.45 4.87 -11.61
N HIS A 66 10.72 5.08 -10.52
CA HIS A 66 10.32 4.04 -9.59
C HIS A 66 8.84 4.19 -9.27
N THR A 67 8.14 3.06 -9.19
CA THR A 67 6.74 3.01 -8.77
C THR A 67 6.62 2.14 -7.52
N LEU A 68 6.01 2.68 -6.47
CA LEU A 68 5.58 1.89 -5.32
C LEU A 68 4.19 1.33 -5.64
N TYR A 69 4.08 0.01 -5.67
CA TYR A 69 2.83 -0.70 -5.84
C TYR A 69 2.29 -1.16 -4.50
N ILE A 70 0.97 -1.09 -4.37
CA ILE A 70 0.26 -1.39 -3.14
C ILE A 70 -0.93 -2.26 -3.45
N ARG A 71 -1.09 -3.36 -2.72
CA ARG A 71 -2.25 -4.25 -2.85
C ARG A 71 -2.82 -4.57 -1.48
N VAL A 72 -4.13 -4.45 -1.33
CA VAL A 72 -4.83 -4.94 -0.14
C VAL A 72 -5.42 -6.29 -0.45
N LYS A 73 -5.20 -7.23 0.47
CA LYS A 73 -5.78 -8.56 0.40
C LYS A 73 -6.50 -8.86 1.71
N ASP A 74 -7.52 -9.69 1.59
CA ASP A 74 -8.28 -10.29 2.66
C ASP A 74 -7.69 -11.66 2.98
N ASP A 75 -7.23 -11.88 4.22
CA ASP A 75 -6.72 -13.16 4.70
C ASP A 75 -7.86 -14.18 4.74
N GLY A 76 -7.77 -15.20 3.89
CA GLY A 76 -8.83 -16.18 3.70
C GLY A 76 -8.44 -17.56 4.20
N ILE A 77 -9.42 -18.38 4.56
CA ILE A 77 -9.18 -19.76 5.07
C ILE A 77 -8.39 -20.62 4.07
N LEU A 78 -8.72 -20.54 2.78
CA LEU A 78 -8.09 -21.34 1.73
C LEU A 78 -7.13 -20.51 0.87
N LEU A 79 -7.58 -19.34 0.44
CA LEU A 79 -6.83 -18.42 -0.41
C LEU A 79 -7.22 -17.00 -0.05
N ASP A 80 -6.20 -16.14 -0.03
CA ASP A 80 -6.42 -14.71 0.14
C ASP A 80 -7.14 -14.12 -1.07
N LYS A 81 -8.07 -13.22 -0.81
CA LYS A 81 -8.85 -12.54 -1.84
C LYS A 81 -8.32 -11.13 -2.02
N GLU A 82 -8.13 -10.69 -3.26
CA GLU A 82 -7.74 -9.30 -3.51
C GLU A 82 -8.91 -8.35 -3.22
N ILE A 83 -8.65 -7.35 -2.37
CA ILE A 83 -9.54 -6.22 -2.13
C ILE A 83 -9.37 -5.19 -3.25
N GLY A 84 -8.13 -4.76 -3.49
CA GLY A 84 -7.78 -3.92 -4.62
C GLY A 84 -6.29 -3.57 -4.67
N GLU A 85 -5.89 -2.92 -5.76
CA GLU A 85 -4.51 -2.50 -6.01
C GLU A 85 -4.46 -1.01 -6.34
N GLY A 86 -3.40 -0.34 -5.90
CA GLY A 86 -3.07 1.06 -6.16
C GLY A 86 -1.57 1.22 -6.38
N LYS A 87 -1.16 2.44 -6.75
CA LYS A 87 0.25 2.77 -6.96
C LYS A 87 0.55 4.23 -6.63
N VAL A 88 1.79 4.50 -6.28
CA VAL A 88 2.34 5.85 -6.08
C VAL A 88 3.53 6.03 -7.01
N ASP A 89 3.50 7.09 -7.82
CA ASP A 89 4.68 7.58 -8.55
C ASP A 89 5.56 8.36 -7.57
N LEU A 90 6.83 7.98 -7.45
CA LEU A 90 7.74 8.55 -6.46
C LEU A 90 8.33 9.91 -6.85
N LYS A 91 7.96 10.48 -8.01
CA LYS A 91 8.42 11.82 -8.46
C LYS A 91 8.18 12.91 -7.40
N GLU A 92 7.01 12.94 -6.78
CA GLU A 92 6.69 13.93 -5.76
C GLU A 92 7.51 13.73 -4.48
N VAL A 93 7.71 12.47 -4.08
CA VAL A 93 8.53 12.09 -2.92
C VAL A 93 9.99 12.49 -3.15
N TYR A 94 10.54 12.26 -4.34
CA TYR A 94 11.91 12.65 -4.67
C TYR A 94 12.09 14.17 -4.75
N SER A 95 11.04 14.90 -5.10
CA SER A 95 11.07 16.36 -5.23
C SER A 95 10.97 17.05 -3.86
N HIS A 96 10.15 16.54 -2.95
CA HIS A 96 9.84 17.18 -1.67
C HIS A 96 10.43 16.46 -0.45
N GLY A 97 10.91 15.23 -0.62
CA GLY A 97 11.44 14.36 0.45
C GLY A 97 10.36 13.64 1.27
N TYR A 98 9.09 14.03 1.15
CA TYR A 98 7.99 13.55 1.98
C TYR A 98 6.68 13.54 1.20
N LEU A 99 5.82 12.56 1.46
CA LEU A 99 4.46 12.47 0.97
C LEU A 99 3.57 11.79 2.00
N ASP A 100 2.47 12.44 2.38
CA ASP A 100 1.41 11.90 3.21
C ASP A 100 0.14 11.90 2.38
N THR A 101 -0.38 10.71 2.04
CA THR A 101 -1.43 10.61 1.03
C THR A 101 -2.33 9.39 1.20
N TRP A 102 -3.55 9.54 0.68
CA TRP A 102 -4.51 8.45 0.52
C TRP A 102 -4.43 7.88 -0.91
N VAL A 103 -4.08 6.61 -1.02
CA VAL A 103 -4.05 5.87 -2.28
C VAL A 103 -5.39 5.17 -2.50
N LYS A 104 -6.08 5.54 -3.58
CA LYS A 104 -7.35 4.92 -3.97
C LYS A 104 -7.13 3.53 -4.57
N LEU A 105 -8.03 2.61 -4.25
CA LEU A 105 -8.12 1.28 -4.86
C LEU A 105 -9.27 1.28 -5.90
N PRO A 106 -9.01 1.54 -7.20
CA PRO A 106 -10.06 1.62 -8.20
C PRO A 106 -10.71 0.26 -8.51
N LYS A 107 -12.00 0.26 -8.85
CA LYS A 107 -12.67 -0.88 -9.51
C LYS A 107 -12.55 -0.77 -11.03
N LEU A 108 -12.55 -1.92 -11.71
CA LEU A 108 -12.45 -2.04 -13.17
C LEU A 108 -13.43 -1.16 -13.98
N LEU A 109 -14.55 -0.75 -13.38
CA LEU A 109 -15.60 0.03 -14.05
C LEU A 109 -15.85 1.41 -13.43
N GLY A 110 -15.01 1.90 -12.52
CA GLY A 110 -15.03 3.30 -12.05
C GLY A 110 -16.28 3.75 -11.24
N LEU A 111 -17.31 2.91 -11.09
CA LEU A 111 -18.57 3.29 -10.45
C LEU A 111 -18.46 3.41 -8.91
N ARG A 112 -17.50 2.73 -8.27
CA ARG A 112 -17.16 2.80 -6.83
C ARG A 112 -15.68 2.40 -6.62
N SER A 113 -15.05 2.83 -5.52
CA SER A 113 -13.72 2.36 -5.09
C SER A 113 -13.81 1.08 -4.24
N ASN A 114 -12.72 0.33 -4.12
CA ASN A 114 -12.51 -0.77 -3.17
C ASN A 114 -11.95 -0.28 -1.81
N GLY A 115 -11.94 1.03 -1.58
CA GLY A 115 -11.39 1.68 -0.40
C GLY A 115 -10.11 2.44 -0.69
N GLU A 116 -9.54 3.00 0.36
CA GLU A 116 -8.31 3.80 0.29
C GLU A 116 -7.34 3.35 1.38
N ILE A 117 -6.04 3.53 1.13
CA ILE A 117 -4.98 3.29 2.10
C ILE A 117 -4.21 4.58 2.33
N HIS A 118 -4.01 4.93 3.58
CA HIS A 118 -3.18 6.02 4.02
C HIS A 118 -1.72 5.56 4.12
N LEU A 119 -0.85 6.23 3.36
CA LEU A 119 0.59 6.01 3.39
C LEU A 119 1.31 7.30 3.76
N ILE A 120 2.36 7.15 4.56
CA ILE A 120 3.40 8.17 4.73
C ILE A 120 4.66 7.63 4.07
N ILE A 121 5.29 8.44 3.23
CA ILE A 121 6.44 8.06 2.42
C ILE A 121 7.51 9.13 2.54
N GLU A 122 8.72 8.72 2.92
CA GLU A 122 9.86 9.62 3.10
C GLU A 122 11.05 9.12 2.27
N TYR A 123 11.76 10.04 1.66
CA TYR A 123 13.01 9.75 0.95
C TYR A 123 14.20 10.29 1.74
N ALA A 124 15.11 9.37 2.10
CA ALA A 124 16.39 9.70 2.69
C ALA A 124 17.51 9.41 1.68
N ARG A 125 18.32 10.43 1.39
CA ARG A 125 19.54 10.25 0.60
C ARG A 125 20.54 9.40 1.39
N ALA A 126 21.19 8.45 0.72
CA ALA A 126 22.29 7.65 1.30
C ALA A 126 23.63 8.38 1.21
#